data_AF-A0A967MIN1-F1
#
_entry.id   AF-A0A967MIN1-F1
#
_cell.length_a   1.000
_cell.length_b   1.000
_cell.length_c   1.000
_cell.angle_alpha   90.00
_cell.angle_beta   90.00
_cell.angle_gamma   90.00
#
_symmetry.space_group_name_H-M   'P 1'
#
loop_
_entity.id
_entity.type
_entity.pdbx_description
1 polymer ?
#
loop_
_entity_poly.entity_id
_entity_poly.type
_entity_poly.pdbx_seq_one_letter_code
_entity_poly.pdbx_strand_id
1 'polypeptide(L)'
;MGALFAWLESRVPEADRPVAVLWGDAGPHNALHVDGVVTGLLDWELSHLGDPLEDLGGAVWAVEAVADPELTIAAYEAESGRAVDRTALEWFTVFASVTRGVMLVNG
;
A
#
# COMPACT_ATOMS: atom_id res chain seq x y z
N MET A 1 11.71 -16.22 -2.12
CA MET A 1 10.83 -15.53 -1.14
C MET A 1 11.25 -15.73 0.32
N GLY A 2 11.89 -16.84 0.73
CA GLY A 2 12.27 -17.08 2.14
C GLY A 2 13.08 -15.95 2.80
N ALA A 3 14.04 -15.34 2.10
CA ALA A 3 14.78 -14.19 2.63
C ALA A 3 13.92 -12.94 2.84
N LEU A 4 12.89 -12.72 2.00
CA LEU A 4 11.94 -11.61 2.15
C LEU A 4 10.99 -11.87 3.32
N PHE A 5 10.51 -13.11 3.50
CA PHE A 5 9.71 -13.47 4.68
C PHE A 5 10.50 -13.26 5.98
N ALA A 6 11.75 -13.74 6.04
CA ALA A 6 12.60 -13.51 7.21
C ALA A 6 12.86 -12.02 7.47
N TRP A 7 13.03 -11.22 6.41
CA TRP A 7 13.17 -9.77 6.53
C TRP A 7 11.92 -9.13 7.14
N LEU A 8 10.73 -9.47 6.61
CA LEU A 8 9.44 -8.95 7.08
C LEU A 8 9.19 -9.32 8.55
N GLU A 9 9.38 -10.59 8.90
CA GLU A 9 9.21 -11.09 10.27
C GLU A 9 10.11 -10.36 11.28
N SER A 10 11.33 -10.01 10.88
CA SER A 10 12.31 -9.34 11.76
C SER A 10 12.08 -7.83 11.94
N ARG A 11 11.15 -7.22 11.20
CA ARG A 11 11.00 -5.75 11.07
C ARG A 11 9.57 -5.25 11.16
N VAL A 12 8.65 -6.05 11.69
CA VAL A 12 7.24 -5.68 11.83
C VAL A 12 7.12 -4.30 12.51
N PRO A 13 6.45 -3.31 11.88
CA PRO A 13 6.27 -1.99 12.47
C PRO A 13 5.43 -2.03 13.75
N GLU A 14 5.63 -1.04 14.62
CA GLU A 14 4.76 -0.85 15.78
C GLU A 14 3.32 -0.55 15.34
N ALA A 15 2.35 -1.14 16.04
CA ALA A 15 0.92 -1.03 15.76
C ALA A 15 0.29 0.14 16.54
N ASP A 16 0.82 1.35 16.36
CA ASP A 16 0.40 2.57 17.07
C ASP A 16 -0.61 3.45 16.29
N ARG A 17 -0.90 3.06 15.04
CA ARG A 17 -1.85 3.75 14.16
C ARG A 17 -3.28 3.22 14.37
N PRO A 18 -4.31 4.08 14.28
CA PRO A 18 -5.70 3.64 14.26
C PRO A 18 -5.97 2.70 13.10
N VAL A 19 -6.71 1.63 13.38
CA VAL A 19 -7.18 0.67 12.37
C VAL A 19 -8.08 1.37 11.35
N ALA A 20 -7.86 1.10 10.07
CA ALA A 20 -8.64 1.61 8.95
C ALA A 20 -9.28 0.45 8.15
N VAL A 21 -10.33 0.78 7.38
CA VAL A 21 -10.79 -0.10 6.31
C VAL A 21 -9.82 0.05 5.16
N LEU A 22 -9.16 -1.05 4.80
CA LEU A 22 -8.22 -1.13 3.71
C LEU A 22 -8.93 -1.61 2.46
N TRP A 23 -8.62 -0.96 1.35
CA TRP A 23 -9.03 -1.38 0.01
C TRP A 23 -8.38 -2.72 -0.34
N GLY A 24 -7.12 -2.92 0.04
CA GLY A 24 -6.37 -4.17 -0.11
C GLY A 24 -5.53 -4.21 -1.38
N ASP A 25 -6.11 -3.85 -2.54
CA ASP A 25 -5.37 -3.68 -3.80
C ASP A 25 -5.37 -2.24 -4.30
N ALA A 26 -4.93 -1.34 -3.42
CA ALA A 26 -4.89 0.08 -3.68
C ALA A 26 -3.87 0.46 -4.76
N GLY A 27 -4.36 1.12 -5.80
CA GLY A 27 -3.53 1.67 -6.87
C GLY A 27 -4.35 2.21 -8.05
N PRO A 28 -3.73 2.98 -8.95
CA PRO A 28 -4.42 3.56 -10.10
C PRO A 28 -4.94 2.49 -11.07
N HIS A 29 -4.39 1.26 -11.04
CA HIS A 29 -4.86 0.16 -11.87
C HIS A 29 -6.28 -0.32 -11.53
N ASN A 30 -6.73 -0.11 -10.29
CA ASN A 30 -8.07 -0.46 -9.83
C ASN A 30 -9.00 0.75 -9.63
N ALA A 31 -8.60 1.94 -10.09
CA ALA A 31 -9.42 3.14 -10.00
C ALA A 31 -9.94 3.58 -11.38
N LEU A 32 -11.24 3.84 -11.48
CA LEU A 32 -11.85 4.47 -12.63
C LEU A 32 -11.66 5.98 -12.57
N HIS A 33 -11.33 6.58 -13.71
CA HIS A 33 -11.08 8.02 -13.81
C HIS A 33 -11.80 8.64 -15.01
N VAL A 34 -12.33 9.85 -14.82
CA VAL A 34 -12.86 10.71 -15.89
C VAL A 34 -12.28 12.10 -15.70
N ASP A 35 -11.64 12.64 -16.73
CA ASP A 35 -11.04 13.99 -16.72
C ASP A 35 -10.11 14.25 -15.51
N GLY A 36 -9.34 13.25 -15.11
CA GLY A 36 -8.41 13.32 -13.98
C GLY A 36 -9.04 13.15 -12.60
N VAL A 37 -10.34 12.86 -12.51
CA VAL A 37 -11.07 12.64 -11.26
C VAL A 37 -11.39 11.17 -11.09
N VAL A 38 -11.13 10.62 -9.90
CA VAL A 38 -11.55 9.26 -9.53
C VAL A 38 -13.07 9.19 -9.45
N THR A 39 -13.68 8.29 -10.23
CA THR A 39 -15.15 8.09 -10.27
C THR A 39 -15.59 6.76 -9.67
N GLY A 40 -14.67 5.85 -9.39
CA GLY A 40 -14.96 4.58 -8.73
C GLY A 40 -13.70 3.82 -8.36
N LEU A 41 -13.79 3.07 -7.26
CA LEU A 41 -12.77 2.13 -6.80
C LEU A 41 -13.28 0.71 -7.03
N LEU A 42 -12.50 -0.10 -7.73
CA LEU A 42 -12.85 -1.47 -8.11
C LEU A 42 -12.11 -2.48 -7.23
N ASP A 43 -12.43 -3.76 -7.39
CA ASP A 43 -11.65 -4.88 -6.85
C ASP A 43 -11.39 -4.83 -5.33
N TRP A 44 -12.44 -5.13 -4.57
CA TRP A 44 -12.44 -5.09 -3.10
C TRP A 44 -12.23 -6.47 -2.45
N GLU A 45 -11.84 -7.50 -3.21
CA GLU A 45 -11.78 -8.87 -2.69
C GLU A 45 -10.71 -9.09 -1.60
N LEU A 46 -9.71 -8.21 -1.55
CA LEU A 46 -8.65 -8.18 -0.53
C LEU A 46 -8.92 -7.18 0.60
N SER A 47 -10.09 -6.54 0.62
CA SER A 47 -10.40 -5.54 1.64
C SER A 47 -10.49 -6.14 3.03
N HIS A 48 -9.94 -5.43 4.02
CA HIS A 48 -9.91 -5.88 5.42
C HIS A 48 -9.65 -4.70 6.37
N LEU A 49 -9.64 -4.97 7.69
CA LEU A 49 -9.26 -3.98 8.70
C LEU A 49 -7.76 -4.12 9.00
N GLY A 50 -7.01 -3.03 8.95
CA GLY A 50 -5.57 -3.07 9.17
C GLY A 50 -4.91 -1.70 9.39
N ASP A 51 -3.59 -1.69 9.26
CA ASP A 51 -2.79 -0.47 9.33
C ASP A 51 -2.96 0.33 8.03
N PRO A 52 -3.35 1.62 8.07
CA PRO A 52 -3.54 2.40 6.85
C PRO A 52 -2.29 2.52 5.97
N LEU A 53 -1.09 2.32 6.52
CA LEU A 53 0.13 2.30 5.71
C LEU A 53 0.24 1.07 4.80
N GLU A 54 -0.56 0.03 5.01
CA GLU A 54 -0.63 -1.12 4.11
C GLU A 54 -1.17 -0.72 2.73
N ASP A 55 -2.30 0.01 2.69
CA ASP A 55 -2.85 0.54 1.43
C ASP A 55 -1.90 1.56 0.80
N LEU A 56 -1.29 2.44 1.60
CA LEU A 56 -0.32 3.40 1.07
C LEU A 56 0.92 2.69 0.48
N GLY A 57 1.43 1.65 1.15
CA GLY A 57 2.54 0.83 0.67
C GLY A 57 2.19 0.09 -0.63
N GLY A 58 0.97 -0.43 -0.73
CA GLY A 58 0.43 -0.99 -1.97
C GLY A 58 0.36 0.03 -3.11
N ALA A 59 -0.16 1.23 -2.83
CA ALA A 59 -0.28 2.31 -3.81
C ALA A 59 1.09 2.83 -4.27
N VAL A 60 2.05 2.97 -3.35
CA VAL A 60 3.44 3.34 -3.68
C VAL A 60 4.09 2.28 -4.56
N TRP A 61 3.98 1.00 -4.16
CA TRP A 61 4.48 -0.12 -4.96
C TRP A 61 3.87 -0.15 -6.37
N ALA A 62 2.57 0.12 -6.50
CA ALA A 62 1.88 0.09 -7.80
C ALA A 62 2.38 1.17 -8.78
N VAL A 63 2.95 2.27 -8.29
CA VAL A 63 3.38 3.42 -9.12
C VAL A 63 4.89 3.64 -9.18
N GLU A 64 5.69 2.97 -8.33
CA GLU A 64 7.12 3.25 -8.17
C GLU A 64 7.93 3.15 -9.48
N ALA A 65 7.47 2.33 -10.44
CA ALA A 65 8.12 2.17 -11.73
C ALA A 65 7.85 3.31 -12.72
N VAL A 66 6.83 4.14 -12.47
CA VAL A 66 6.31 5.14 -13.42
C VAL A 66 6.15 6.55 -12.84
N ALA A 67 6.21 6.69 -11.51
CA ALA A 67 6.09 7.97 -10.82
C ALA A 67 7.02 8.04 -9.60
N ASP A 68 7.36 9.26 -9.19
CA ASP A 68 8.08 9.49 -7.93
C ASP A 68 7.16 9.13 -6.74
N PRO A 69 7.53 8.16 -5.90
CA PRO A 69 6.76 7.78 -4.71
C PRO A 69 6.44 8.94 -3.78
N GLU A 70 7.31 9.95 -3.70
CA GLU A 70 7.10 11.10 -2.82
C GLU A 70 5.87 11.92 -3.20
N LEU A 71 5.41 11.88 -4.46
CA LEU A 71 4.16 12.53 -4.86
C LEU A 71 2.95 11.88 -4.18
N THR A 72 2.91 10.55 -4.16
CA THR A 72 1.84 9.78 -3.51
C THR A 72 1.87 9.98 -1.99
N ILE A 73 3.07 9.95 -1.39
CA ILE A 73 3.21 10.06 0.05
C ILE A 73 2.88 11.48 0.53
N ALA A 74 3.37 12.52 -0.16
CA ALA A 74 3.05 13.91 0.18
C ALA A 74 1.55 14.22 0.03
N ALA A 75 0.89 13.68 -1.01
CA ALA A 75 -0.55 13.81 -1.18
C ALA A 75 -1.31 13.13 -0.02
N TYR A 76 -0.88 11.93 0.38
CA TYR A 76 -1.45 11.22 1.52
C TYR A 76 -1.27 11.98 2.84
N GLU A 77 -0.10 12.53 3.11
CA GLU A 77 0.17 13.36 4.31
C GLU A 77 -0.69 14.62 4.33
N ALA A 78 -0.85 15.28 3.18
CA ALA A 78 -1.67 16.48 3.04
C ALA A 78 -3.16 16.21 3.31
N GLU A 79 -3.71 15.12 2.79
CA GLU A 79 -5.12 14.75 2.98
C GLU A 79 -5.41 14.17 4.37
N SER A 80 -4.50 13.35 4.90
CA SER A 80 -4.68 12.72 6.22
C SER A 80 -4.37 13.66 7.39
N GLY A 81 -3.62 14.73 7.15
CA GLY A 81 -3.12 15.63 8.19
C GLY A 81 -2.10 14.97 9.15
N ARG A 82 -1.53 13.82 8.75
CA ARG A 82 -0.61 13.01 9.57
C ARG A 82 0.67 12.76 8.81
N ALA A 83 1.80 12.93 9.48
CA ALA A 83 3.09 12.52 8.93
C ALA A 83 3.13 10.99 8.76
N VAL A 84 3.73 10.53 7.68
CA VAL A 84 3.93 9.10 7.40
C VAL A 84 5.27 8.66 8.00
N ASP A 85 5.22 7.61 8.82
CA ASP A 85 6.43 6.90 9.23
C ASP A 85 7.01 6.18 8.01
N ARG A 86 8.13 6.71 7.52
CA ARG A 86 8.80 6.19 6.32
C ARG A 86 9.41 4.80 6.53
N THR A 87 9.80 4.46 7.77
CA THR A 87 10.32 3.13 8.08
C THR A 87 9.20 2.10 8.05
N ALA A 88 8.04 2.44 8.62
CA ALA A 88 6.86 1.58 8.54
C ALA A 88 6.37 1.44 7.10
N LEU A 89 6.34 2.54 6.33
CA LEU A 89 5.93 2.51 4.93
C LEU A 89 6.86 1.63 4.06
N GLU A 90 8.18 1.68 4.28
CA GLU A 90 9.13 0.78 3.58
C GLU A 90 8.76 -0.68 3.82
N TRP A 91 8.45 -1.05 5.07
CA TRP A 91 8.01 -2.40 5.41
C TRP A 91 6.74 -2.80 4.65
N PHE A 92 5.72 -1.93 4.62
CA PHE A 92 4.46 -2.20 3.91
C PHE A 92 4.63 -2.25 2.38
N THR A 93 5.55 -1.48 1.82
CA THR A 93 5.89 -1.51 0.39
C THR A 93 6.55 -2.85 0.02
N VAL A 94 7.48 -3.34 0.86
CA VAL A 94 8.06 -4.69 0.69
C VAL A 94 6.99 -5.78 0.90
N PHE A 95 6.08 -5.60 1.85
CA PHE A 95 4.97 -6.52 2.08
C PHE A 95 4.04 -6.61 0.86
N ALA A 96 3.74 -5.47 0.20
CA ALA A 96 3.00 -5.45 -1.06
C ALA A 96 3.70 -6.29 -2.15
N SER A 97 5.02 -6.12 -2.31
CA SER A 97 5.81 -6.93 -3.26
C SER A 97 5.70 -8.44 -2.98
N VAL A 98 5.72 -8.82 -1.71
CA VAL A 98 5.62 -10.23 -1.29
C VAL A 98 4.23 -10.80 -1.53
N THR A 99 3.17 -10.09 -1.13
CA THR A 99 1.78 -10.57 -1.31
C THR A 99 1.44 -10.78 -2.78
N ARG A 100 1.78 -9.81 -3.66
CA ARG A 100 1.57 -9.94 -5.11
C ARG A 100 2.46 -11.02 -5.73
N GLY A 101 3.70 -11.13 -5.25
CA GLY A 101 4.61 -12.21 -5.65
C GLY A 101 4.03 -13.60 -5.36
N VAL A 102 3.44 -13.80 -4.17
CA VAL A 102 2.77 -15.05 -3.79
C VAL A 102 1.58 -15.34 -4.71
N MET A 103 0.74 -14.34 -5.00
CA MET A 103 -0.40 -14.49 -5.91
C MET A 103 0.05 -14.92 -7.32
N LEU A 104 1.16 -14.37 -7.83
CA LEU A 104 1.68 -14.72 -9.15
C LEU A 104 2.23 -16.16 -9.24
N VAL A 105 2.83 -16.67 -8.16
CA VAL A 105 3.49 -18.00 -8.20
C VAL A 105 2.62 -19.14 -7.69
N ASN A 106 1.57 -18.85 -6.92
CA ASN A 106 0.69 -19.84 -6.31
C ASN A 106 -0.80 -19.63 -6.64
N GLY A 107 -1.13 -18.66 -7.49
CA GLY A 107 -2.49 -18.39 -7.99
C GLY A 107 -2.91 -19.27 -9.16
#